data_AF-A0A3N5M4T3-F1
#
_entry.id   AF-A0A3N5M4T3-F1
#
_cell.length_a   1.000
_cell.length_b   1.000
_cell.length_c   1.000
_cell.angle_alpha   90.00
_cell.angle_beta   90.00
_cell.angle_gamma   90.00
#
_symmetry.space_group_name_H-M   'P 1'
#
loop_
_entity.id
_entity.type
_entity.pdbx_description
1 polymer ?
#
loop_
_entity_poly.entity_id
_entity_poly.type
_entity_poly.pdbx_seq_one_letter_code
_entity_poly.pdbx_strand_id
1 'polypeptide(L)'
;MTLQPHEILKSVFGYEEFRPLQREIIANVLRKHDSLAIMPTGGGKSLCYQIPALIFPGLTVVVSPLISLMKDQVEQLTELGVPAVFLNSSLSMDEYQVNMDGVRKKQVKLLYVAPETLLTPRLLALLES
;
A
#
# COMPACT_ATOMS: atom_id res chain seq x y z
N MET A 1 -9.51 -5.27 -18.81
CA MET A 1 -10.58 -5.61 -17.84
C MET A 1 -10.31 -4.82 -16.57
N THR A 2 -11.26 -4.00 -16.13
CA THR A 2 -11.13 -3.24 -14.88
C THR A 2 -11.51 -4.17 -13.73
N LEU A 3 -10.51 -4.64 -12.96
CA LEU A 3 -10.75 -5.51 -11.80
C LEU A 3 -11.71 -4.83 -10.82
N GLN A 4 -12.75 -5.54 -10.42
CA GLN A 4 -13.71 -5.02 -9.45
C GLN A 4 -13.17 -5.20 -8.02
N PRO A 5 -13.47 -4.27 -7.09
CA PRO A 5 -12.98 -4.36 -5.71
C PRO A 5 -13.30 -5.69 -5.01
N HIS A 6 -14.47 -6.25 -5.30
CA HIS A 6 -14.91 -7.52 -4.72
C HIS A 6 -14.15 -8.72 -5.29
N GLU A 7 -13.77 -8.69 -6.56
CA GLU A 7 -12.95 -9.74 -7.18
C GLU A 7 -11.58 -9.79 -6.50
N ILE A 8 -10.95 -8.63 -6.28
CA ILE A 8 -9.66 -8.53 -5.58
C ILE A 8 -9.78 -8.99 -4.13
N LEU A 9 -10.85 -8.57 -3.43
CA LEU A 9 -11.12 -9.00 -2.06
C LEU A 9 -11.10 -10.54 -1.94
N LYS A 10 -11.74 -11.22 -2.89
CA LYS A 10 -11.82 -12.68 -2.92
C LYS A 10 -10.54 -13.33 -3.43
N SER A 11 -10.02 -12.91 -4.59
CA SER A 11 -8.93 -13.59 -5.28
C SER A 11 -7.56 -13.34 -4.64
N VAL A 12 -7.36 -12.18 -4.03
CA VAL A 12 -6.09 -11.80 -3.40
C VAL A 12 -6.16 -11.97 -1.90
N PHE A 13 -7.21 -11.48 -1.24
CA PHE A 13 -7.28 -11.47 0.22
C PHE A 13 -8.09 -12.63 0.83
N GLY A 14 -8.74 -13.46 0.00
CA GLY A 14 -9.47 -14.64 0.45
C GLY A 14 -10.74 -14.35 1.27
N TYR A 15 -11.26 -13.11 1.23
CA TYR A 15 -12.49 -12.76 1.94
C TYR A 15 -13.70 -12.76 1.00
N GLU A 16 -14.82 -13.28 1.49
CA GLU A 16 -16.06 -13.34 0.71
C GLU A 16 -16.81 -12.00 0.71
N GLU A 17 -16.81 -11.26 1.82
CA GLU A 17 -17.59 -10.03 1.96
C GLU A 17 -16.79 -8.90 2.60
N PHE A 18 -17.11 -7.67 2.20
CA PHE A 18 -16.60 -6.47 2.86
C PHE A 18 -17.20 -6.35 4.25
N ARG A 19 -16.37 -5.97 5.22
CA ARG A 19 -16.84 -5.52 6.53
C ARG A 19 -17.54 -4.16 6.39
N PRO A 20 -18.33 -3.75 7.41
CA PRO A 20 -18.97 -2.44 7.41
C PRO A 20 -18.00 -1.31 7.07
N LEU A 21 -18.49 -0.31 6.32
CA LEU A 21 -17.76 0.88 5.83
C LEU A 21 -16.69 0.62 4.76
N GLN A 22 -16.06 -0.56 4.69
CA GLN A 22 -14.97 -0.82 3.73
C GLN A 22 -15.38 -0.53 2.29
N ARG A 23 -16.54 -1.04 1.86
CA ARG A 23 -17.06 -0.84 0.50
C ARG A 23 -17.24 0.64 0.17
N GLU A 24 -17.75 1.42 1.11
CA GLU A 24 -18.00 2.85 0.92
C GLU A 24 -16.70 3.64 0.84
N ILE A 25 -15.75 3.36 1.74
CA ILE A 25 -14.42 3.99 1.74
C ILE A 25 -13.69 3.67 0.43
N ILE A 26 -13.65 2.39 0.03
CA ILE A 26 -13.01 1.96 -1.21
C ILE A 26 -13.66 2.65 -2.42
N ALA A 27 -14.99 2.74 -2.48
CA ALA A 27 -15.68 3.42 -3.56
C ALA A 27 -15.33 4.92 -3.64
N ASN A 28 -15.19 5.60 -2.50
CA ASN A 28 -14.78 7.01 -2.46
C ASN A 28 -13.32 7.19 -2.93
N VAL A 29 -12.41 6.34 -2.45
CA VAL A 29 -11.01 6.35 -2.89
C VAL A 29 -10.90 6.09 -4.38
N LEU A 30 -11.65 5.13 -4.93
CA LEU A 30 -11.67 4.81 -6.37
C LEU A 30 -12.20 5.94 -7.24
N ARG A 31 -13.07 6.80 -6.70
CA ARG A 31 -13.50 8.07 -7.34
C ARG A 31 -12.47 9.19 -7.20
N LYS A 32 -11.32 8.91 -6.59
CA LYS A 32 -10.24 9.88 -6.31
C LYS A 32 -10.69 11.02 -5.38
N HIS A 33 -11.58 10.70 -4.44
CA HIS A 33 -11.96 11.63 -3.39
C HIS A 33 -11.09 11.42 -2.16
N ASP A 34 -10.54 12.51 -1.62
CA ASP A 34 -9.88 12.50 -0.32
C ASP A 34 -10.84 11.98 0.75
N SER A 35 -10.36 11.05 1.57
CA SER A 35 -11.21 10.29 2.49
C SER A 35 -10.58 10.21 3.88
N LEU A 36 -11.34 10.58 4.90
CA LEU A 36 -11.01 10.34 6.31
C LEU A 36 -11.79 9.12 6.81
N ALA A 37 -11.09 8.01 7.04
CA ALA A 37 -11.69 6.79 7.54
C ALA A 37 -11.32 6.56 9.01
N ILE A 38 -12.33 6.58 9.89
CA ILE A 38 -12.17 6.26 11.32
C ILE A 38 -12.74 4.86 11.55
N MET A 39 -11.87 3.90 11.83
CA MET A 39 -12.27 2.50 12.05
C MET A 39 -11.49 1.89 13.22
N PRO A 40 -12.09 0.96 13.99
CA PRO A 40 -11.41 0.30 15.10
C PRO A 40 -10.20 -0.53 14.63
N THR A 41 -9.27 -0.81 15.53
CA THR A 41 -8.20 -1.79 15.28
C THR A 41 -8.81 -3.14 14.91
N GLY A 42 -8.21 -3.85 13.96
CA GLY A 42 -8.79 -5.07 13.40
C GLY A 42 -9.99 -4.85 12.47
N GLY A 43 -10.50 -3.62 12.30
CA GLY A 43 -11.60 -3.30 11.38
C GLY A 43 -11.29 -3.45 9.89
N GLY A 44 -10.07 -3.86 9.53
CA GLY A 44 -9.66 -4.06 8.14
C GLY A 44 -9.42 -2.75 7.37
N LYS A 45 -8.85 -1.74 8.06
CA LYS A 45 -8.48 -0.43 7.48
C LYS A 45 -7.52 -0.55 6.29
N SER A 46 -6.62 -1.52 6.34
CA SER A 46 -5.59 -1.72 5.31
C SER A 46 -6.18 -2.01 3.94
N LEU A 47 -7.22 -2.87 3.90
CA LEU A 47 -7.95 -3.19 2.68
C LEU A 47 -8.54 -1.94 1.99
N CYS A 48 -8.89 -0.91 2.76
CA CYS A 48 -9.46 0.33 2.22
C CYS A 48 -8.50 1.10 1.31
N TYR A 49 -7.18 0.93 1.45
CA TYR A 49 -6.18 1.51 0.54
C TYR A 49 -5.47 0.45 -0.33
N GLN A 50 -5.34 -0.80 0.16
CA GLN A 50 -4.70 -1.88 -0.59
C GLN A 50 -5.50 -2.31 -1.82
N ILE A 51 -6.83 -2.41 -1.71
CA ILE A 51 -7.67 -2.77 -2.85
C ILE A 51 -7.61 -1.68 -3.94
N PRO A 52 -7.80 -0.38 -3.62
CA PRO A 52 -7.56 0.68 -4.60
C PRO A 52 -6.15 0.68 -5.20
N ALA A 53 -5.11 0.39 -4.41
CA ALA A 53 -3.74 0.33 -4.91
C ALA A 53 -3.56 -0.72 -6.02
N LEU A 54 -4.26 -1.85 -5.91
CA LEU A 54 -4.25 -2.92 -6.92
C LEU A 54 -5.05 -2.57 -8.18
N ILE A 55 -6.05 -1.69 -8.06
CA ILE A 55 -6.88 -1.24 -9.19
C ILE A 55 -6.23 -0.08 -9.95
N PHE A 56 -5.67 0.89 -9.21
CA PHE A 56 -5.09 2.07 -9.84
C PHE A 56 -3.81 1.73 -10.59
N PRO A 57 -3.55 2.41 -11.74
CA PRO A 57 -2.23 2.37 -12.34
C PRO A 57 -1.22 3.08 -11.43
N GLY A 58 0.01 2.59 -11.41
CA GLY A 58 1.11 3.20 -10.65
C GLY A 58 1.25 2.72 -9.21
N LEU A 59 1.94 3.54 -8.42
CA LEU A 59 2.38 3.27 -7.06
C LEU A 59 1.42 3.88 -6.04
N THR A 60 1.09 3.13 -4.99
CA THR A 60 0.47 3.68 -3.78
C THR A 60 1.53 3.83 -2.69
N VAL A 61 1.63 5.03 -2.11
CA VAL A 61 2.52 5.31 -0.98
C VAL A 61 1.72 5.24 0.31
N VAL A 62 2.15 4.40 1.25
CA VAL A 62 1.53 4.22 2.56
C VAL A 62 2.48 4.75 3.63
N VAL A 63 2.10 5.86 4.25
CA VAL A 63 2.91 6.46 5.31
C VAL A 63 2.52 5.85 6.65
N SER A 64 3.47 5.29 7.39
CA SER A 64 3.22 4.70 8.71
C SER A 64 4.37 4.99 9.67
N PRO A 65 4.09 5.43 10.92
CA PRO A 65 5.14 5.68 11.90
C PRO A 65 5.71 4.40 12.53
N LEU A 66 5.08 3.24 12.31
CA LEU A 66 5.45 1.98 12.97
C LEU A 66 6.18 1.05 12.00
N ILE A 67 7.51 0.94 12.15
CA ILE A 67 8.38 0.07 11.34
C ILE A 67 7.92 -1.39 11.41
N SER A 68 7.57 -1.90 12.60
CA SER A 68 7.07 -3.27 12.76
C SER A 68 5.81 -3.52 11.94
N LEU A 69 4.84 -2.58 11.97
CA LEU A 69 3.64 -2.67 11.14
C LEU A 69 3.96 -2.65 9.65
N MET A 70 4.93 -1.83 9.22
CA MET A 70 5.35 -1.80 7.81
C MET A 70 5.88 -3.16 7.36
N LYS A 71 6.72 -3.80 8.18
CA LYS A 71 7.26 -5.13 7.92
C LYS A 71 6.14 -6.17 7.82
N ASP A 72 5.27 -6.25 8.82
CA ASP A 72 4.17 -7.21 8.86
C ASP A 72 3.23 -7.05 7.64
N GLN A 73 2.94 -5.80 7.23
CA GLN A 73 2.09 -5.54 6.07
C GLN A 73 2.77 -5.94 4.75
N VAL A 74 4.06 -5.65 4.60
CA VAL A 74 4.80 -6.02 3.38
C VAL A 74 4.98 -7.53 3.28
N GLU A 75 5.27 -8.22 4.38
CA GLU A 75 5.35 -9.69 4.42
C GLU A 75 4.01 -10.31 4.02
N GLN A 76 2.90 -9.89 4.63
CA GLN A 76 1.55 -10.36 4.26
C GLN A 76 1.23 -10.13 2.78
N LEU A 77 1.51 -8.93 2.26
CA LEU A 77 1.27 -8.63 0.85
C LEU A 77 2.14 -9.48 -0.08
N THR A 78 3.40 -9.72 0.29
CA THR A 78 4.33 -10.55 -0.48
C THR A 78 3.87 -12.00 -0.53
N GLU A 79 3.38 -12.56 0.59
CA GLU A 79 2.78 -13.90 0.64
C GLU A 79 1.55 -14.04 -0.27
N LEU A 80 0.78 -12.95 -0.43
CA LEU A 80 -0.36 -12.87 -1.36
C LEU A 80 0.05 -12.58 -2.82
N GLY A 81 1.35 -12.51 -3.11
CA GLY A 81 1.87 -12.20 -4.44
C GLY A 81 1.69 -10.73 -4.86
N VAL A 82 1.40 -9.83 -3.93
CA VAL A 82 1.29 -8.39 -4.17
C VAL A 82 2.68 -7.74 -4.06
N PRO A 83 3.16 -7.06 -5.11
CA PRO A 83 4.46 -6.37 -5.05
C PRO A 83 4.42 -5.19 -4.09
N ALA A 84 4.94 -5.39 -2.88
CA ALA A 84 5.04 -4.38 -1.85
C ALA A 84 6.46 -4.33 -1.29
N VAL A 85 6.93 -3.13 -0.97
CA VAL A 85 8.22 -2.93 -0.29
C VAL A 85 8.08 -1.85 0.77
N PHE A 86 9.08 -1.73 1.63
CA PHE A 86 9.18 -0.60 2.55
C PHE A 86 10.51 0.13 2.42
N LEU A 87 10.54 1.40 2.83
CA LEU A 87 11.74 2.21 2.99
C LEU A 87 11.72 2.86 4.38
N ASN A 88 12.66 2.46 5.23
CA ASN A 88 12.87 2.98 6.58
C ASN A 88 14.33 2.78 7.00
N SER A 89 14.66 3.18 8.22
CA SER A 89 16.02 3.13 8.78
C SER A 89 16.50 1.74 9.20
N SER A 90 15.66 0.69 9.17
CA SER A 90 16.07 -0.66 9.55
C SER A 90 16.70 -1.45 8.40
N LEU A 91 16.60 -0.97 7.15
CA LEU A 91 17.20 -1.61 5.99
C LEU A 91 18.70 -1.36 5.92
N SER A 92 19.44 -2.37 5.46
CA SER A 92 20.79 -2.16 4.96
C SER A 92 20.76 -1.28 3.70
N MET A 93 21.91 -0.69 3.36
CA MET A 93 22.04 0.16 2.17
C MET A 93 21.70 -0.60 0.88
N ASP A 94 22.07 -1.88 0.80
CA ASP A 94 21.81 -2.72 -0.36
C ASP A 94 20.31 -3.02 -0.51
N GLU A 95 19.63 -3.42 0.56
CA GLU A 95 18.18 -3.64 0.55
C GLU A 95 17.42 -2.35 0.21
N TYR A 96 17.84 -1.22 0.77
CA TYR A 96 17.25 0.08 0.48
C TYR A 96 17.37 0.42 -1.01
N GLN A 97 18.54 0.18 -1.61
CA GLN A 97 18.77 0.42 -3.03
C GLN A 97 17.95 -0.52 -3.92
N VAL A 98 17.87 -1.82 -3.57
CA VAL A 98 17.04 -2.81 -4.29
C VAL A 98 15.57 -2.39 -4.28
N ASN A 99 15.04 -2.01 -3.11
CA ASN A 99 13.64 -1.57 -2.99
C ASN A 99 13.39 -0.31 -3.81
N MET A 100 14.30 0.68 -3.75
CA MET A 100 14.20 1.88 -4.58
C MET A 100 14.25 1.60 -6.07
N ASP A 101 15.09 0.67 -6.52
CA ASP A 101 15.18 0.32 -7.93
C ASP A 101 13.92 -0.42 -8.40
N GLY A 102 13.30 -1.23 -7.55
CA GLY A 102 11.98 -1.81 -7.82
C GLY A 102 10.90 -0.73 -8.02
N VAL A 103 10.91 0.32 -7.19
CA VAL A 103 10.00 1.47 -7.34
C VAL A 103 10.28 2.22 -8.65
N ARG A 104 11.54 2.55 -8.96
CA ARG A 104 11.94 3.22 -10.22
C ARG A 104 11.48 2.45 -11.45
N LYS A 105 11.61 1.13 -11.41
CA LYS A 105 11.22 0.23 -12.51
C LYS A 105 9.71 -0.02 -12.59
N LYS A 106 8.91 0.64 -11.74
CA LYS A 106 7.45 0.48 -11.65
C LYS A 106 7.01 -0.97 -11.38
N GLN A 107 7.86 -1.72 -10.67
CA GLN A 107 7.62 -3.12 -10.29
C GLN A 107 6.90 -3.25 -8.94
N VAL A 108 6.76 -2.15 -8.20
CA VAL A 108 6.12 -2.09 -6.88
C VAL A 108 4.74 -1.46 -7.00
N LYS A 109 3.75 -2.07 -6.34
CA LYS A 109 2.37 -1.55 -6.22
C LYS A 109 2.16 -0.77 -4.94
N LEU A 110 2.75 -1.20 -3.82
CA LEU A 110 2.67 -0.50 -2.53
C LEU A 110 4.06 -0.22 -1.96
N LEU A 111 4.32 1.04 -1.66
CA LEU A 111 5.53 1.48 -0.94
C LEU A 111 5.12 1.95 0.46
N TYR A 112 5.52 1.20 1.48
CA TYR A 112 5.40 1.64 2.87
C TYR A 112 6.60 2.51 3.23
N VAL A 113 6.37 3.66 3.86
CA VAL A 113 7.43 4.62 4.18
C VAL A 113 7.23 5.24 5.55
N ALA A 114 8.33 5.42 6.29
CA ALA A 114 8.30 6.19 7.53
C ALA A 114 8.20 7.70 7.23
N PRO A 115 7.48 8.50 8.03
CA PRO A 115 7.26 9.93 7.76
C PRO A 115 8.56 10.71 7.47
N GLU A 116 9.60 10.47 8.25
CA GLU A 116 10.91 11.10 8.10
C GLU A 116 11.62 10.69 6.80
N THR A 117 11.40 9.46 6.32
CA THR A 117 12.00 8.97 5.07
C THR A 117 11.30 9.59 3.85
N LEU A 118 9.98 9.77 3.91
CA LEU A 118 9.19 10.41 2.84
C LEU A 118 9.70 11.82 2.52
N LEU A 119 10.11 12.56 3.55
CA LEU A 119 10.57 13.95 3.42
C LEU A 119 12.02 14.08 2.92
N THR A 120 12.71 12.96 2.68
CA THR A 120 14.07 13.03 2.14
C THR A 120 14.07 13.49 0.68
N PRO A 121 15.00 14.36 0.25
CA PRO A 121 15.07 14.83 -1.13
C PRO A 121 15.16 13.68 -2.14
N ARG A 122 15.87 12.61 -1.77
CA ARG A 122 16.03 11.40 -2.58
C ARG A 122 14.72 10.69 -2.88
N LEU A 123 13.81 10.59 -1.90
CA LEU A 123 12.53 9.92 -2.10
C LEU A 123 11.52 10.84 -2.79
N LEU A 124 11.50 12.13 -2.47
CA LEU A 124 10.65 13.10 -3.18
C LEU A 124 10.97 13.13 -4.68
N ALA A 125 12.25 13.20 -5.05
CA ALA A 125 12.68 13.16 -6.45
C ALA A 125 12.29 11.86 -7.18
N LEU A 126 12.21 10.74 -6.46
CA LEU A 126 11.74 9.47 -7.02
C LEU A 126 10.22 9.48 -7.28
N LEU A 127 9.43 10.16 -6.44
CA LEU A 127 7.98 10.21 -6.57
C LEU A 127 7.51 11.25 -7.61
N GLU A 128 8.37 12.23 -7.93
CA GLU A 128 8.11 13.26 -8.94
C GLU A 128 8.47 12.83 -10.38
N SER A 129 9.14 11.68 -10.56
CA SER A 129 9.57 11.14 -11.87
C SER A 129 8.54 10.23 -12.55
#